data_AF-A0A836TJT7-F1
#
_entry.id   AF-A0A836TJT7-F1
#
_cell.length_a   1.000
_cell.length_b   1.000
_cell.length_c   1.000
_cell.angle_alpha   90.00
_cell.angle_beta   90.00
_cell.angle_gamma   90.00
#
_symmetry.space_group_name_H-M   'P 1'
#
loop_
_entity.id
_entity.type
_entity.pdbx_description
1 polymer ?
#
loop_
_entity_poly.entity_id
_entity_poly.type
_entity_poly.pdbx_seq_one_letter_code
_entity_poly.pdbx_strand_id
1 'polypeptide(L)'
;MSGSGIEKFINSVSFFEAFNEVEKHKFLSHQTCFEKFKKNDIVFKQGELGDSLFLVLQGQVGLYRLGDINTVEGRVSLKKEVEKHITNLKSGVIFGEVSMLTNCKRNVTARVFSKEVVLMKISKKLIDSLNHLTQIKFHRQLLLSLAIHLDNMNSQFIDLKYEYDEYVKSHS
;
A
#
# COMPACT_ATOMS: atom_id res chain seq x y z
N MET A 1 -23.39 -2.01 -5.53
CA MET A 1 -23.13 -3.43 -5.18
C MET A 1 -23.92 -3.76 -3.94
N SER A 2 -24.53 -4.94 -3.87
CA SER A 2 -25.20 -5.41 -2.64
C SER A 2 -24.19 -5.44 -1.48
N GLY A 3 -24.60 -4.94 -0.30
CA GLY A 3 -23.74 -4.79 0.87
C GLY A 3 -23.04 -6.08 1.32
N SER A 4 -23.60 -7.26 0.97
CA SER A 4 -23.10 -8.58 1.38
C SER A 4 -21.75 -8.98 0.77
N GLY A 5 -21.31 -8.36 -0.34
CA GLY A 5 -20.03 -8.68 -0.96
C GLY A 5 -18.85 -8.01 -0.27
N ILE A 6 -19.00 -6.74 0.13
CA ILE A 6 -17.93 -5.94 0.75
C ILE A 6 -17.70 -6.37 2.20
N GLU A 7 -18.78 -6.71 2.91
CA GLU A 7 -18.73 -7.23 4.27
C GLU A 7 -17.85 -8.48 4.39
N LYS A 8 -17.93 -9.39 3.41
CA LYS A 8 -17.05 -10.56 3.34
C LYS A 8 -15.57 -10.18 3.26
N PHE A 9 -15.24 -9.13 2.50
CA PHE A 9 -13.85 -8.69 2.39
C PHE A 9 -13.34 -8.02 3.66
N ILE A 10 -14.14 -7.17 4.28
CA ILE A 10 -13.80 -6.55 5.58
C ILE A 10 -13.55 -7.63 6.64
N ASN A 11 -14.39 -8.66 6.67
CA ASN A 11 -14.22 -9.77 7.62
C ASN A 11 -13.06 -10.72 7.28
N SER A 12 -12.48 -10.62 6.10
CA SER A 12 -11.35 -11.46 5.67
C SER A 12 -9.98 -10.88 5.94
N VAL A 13 -9.88 -9.59 6.27
CA VAL A 13 -8.61 -8.90 6.48
C VAL A 13 -8.33 -8.71 7.96
N SER A 14 -7.10 -9.02 8.38
CA SER A 14 -6.67 -8.94 9.77
C SER A 14 -6.79 -7.55 10.37
N PHE A 15 -6.72 -6.51 9.54
CA PHE A 15 -6.89 -5.12 9.96
C PHE A 15 -8.19 -4.89 10.74
N PHE A 16 -9.28 -5.58 10.38
CA PHE A 16 -10.59 -5.39 11.02
C PHE A 16 -10.89 -6.35 12.18
N GLU A 17 -9.97 -7.24 12.55
CA GLU A 17 -10.18 -8.23 13.64
C GLU A 17 -10.43 -7.57 15.01
N ALA A 18 -9.83 -6.41 15.27
CA ALA A 18 -10.01 -5.68 16.53
C ALA A 18 -11.31 -4.87 16.61
N PHE A 19 -12.09 -4.82 15.53
CA PHE A 19 -13.32 -4.04 15.42
C PHE A 19 -14.55 -4.93 15.63
N ASN A 20 -15.52 -4.45 16.39
CA ASN A 20 -16.81 -5.12 16.52
C ASN A 20 -17.71 -4.82 15.32
N GLU A 21 -18.84 -5.52 15.21
CA GLU A 21 -19.76 -5.39 14.07
C GLU A 21 -20.33 -3.98 13.91
N VAL A 22 -20.60 -3.26 15.00
CA VAL A 22 -21.10 -1.87 14.95
C VAL A 22 -20.03 -0.93 14.37
N GLU A 23 -18.78 -1.12 14.76
CA GLU A 23 -17.63 -0.36 14.26
C GLU A 23 -17.36 -0.67 12.79
N LYS A 24 -17.37 -1.95 12.40
CA LYS A 24 -17.27 -2.38 10.99
C LYS A 24 -18.39 -1.79 10.14
N HIS A 25 -19.61 -1.76 10.66
CA HIS A 25 -20.76 -1.18 9.96
C HIS A 25 -20.58 0.32 9.69
N LYS A 26 -19.85 1.06 10.53
CA LYS A 26 -19.50 2.47 10.25
C LYS A 26 -18.57 2.61 9.06
N PHE A 27 -17.68 1.66 8.81
CA PHE A 27 -16.88 1.64 7.59
C PHE A 27 -17.72 1.23 6.37
N LEU A 28 -18.61 0.23 6.53
CA LEU A 28 -19.50 -0.24 5.47
C LEU A 28 -20.54 0.79 5.02
N SER A 29 -21.00 1.67 5.93
CA SER A 29 -21.97 2.72 5.60
C SER A 29 -21.40 3.73 4.61
N HIS A 30 -20.08 3.86 4.53
CA HIS A 30 -19.39 4.74 3.59
C HIS A 30 -19.07 3.99 2.29
N GLN A 31 -20.10 3.65 1.51
CA GLN A 31 -19.94 2.87 0.28
C GLN A 31 -18.99 3.52 -0.74
N THR A 32 -18.86 4.85 -0.72
CA THR A 32 -17.95 5.62 -1.59
C THR A 32 -16.47 5.37 -1.30
N CYS A 33 -16.13 4.76 -0.16
CA CYS A 33 -14.76 4.42 0.18
C CYS A 33 -14.28 3.13 -0.49
N PHE A 34 -15.16 2.34 -1.10
CA PHE A 34 -14.79 1.08 -1.75
C PHE A 34 -14.61 1.29 -3.25
N GLU A 35 -13.37 1.17 -3.70
CA GLU A 35 -13.00 1.38 -5.09
C GLU A 35 -12.62 0.04 -5.72
N LYS A 36 -13.12 -0.20 -6.94
CA LYS A 36 -12.75 -1.38 -7.73
C LYS A 36 -11.91 -0.96 -8.91
N PHE A 37 -10.88 -1.76 -9.16
CA PHE A 37 -9.96 -1.55 -10.26
C PHE A 37 -9.73 -2.86 -11.01
N LYS A 38 -9.44 -2.75 -12.30
CA LYS A 38 -9.06 -3.85 -13.17
C LYS A 38 -7.55 -3.89 -13.35
N LYS A 39 -7.04 -5.00 -13.88
CA LYS A 39 -5.62 -5.17 -14.19
C LYS A 39 -5.06 -3.96 -14.95
N ASN A 40 -3.89 -3.50 -14.52
CA ASN A 40 -3.16 -2.34 -15.05
C ASN A 40 -3.77 -0.96 -14.74
N ASP A 41 -4.94 -0.87 -14.10
CA ASP A 41 -5.44 0.42 -13.64
C ASP A 41 -4.46 1.04 -12.63
N ILE A 42 -4.35 2.37 -12.68
CA ILE A 42 -3.49 3.15 -11.78
C ILE A 42 -4.36 3.66 -10.63
N VAL A 43 -3.98 3.33 -9.40
CA VAL A 43 -4.63 3.80 -8.18
C VAL A 43 -4.19 5.23 -7.87
N PHE A 44 -2.88 5.49 -7.96
CA PHE A 44 -2.28 6.82 -7.90
C PHE A 44 -0.89 6.78 -8.54
N LYS A 45 -0.39 7.94 -8.96
CA LYS A 45 0.96 8.09 -9.54
C LYS A 45 1.92 8.74 -8.55
N GLN A 46 3.20 8.41 -8.69
CA GLN A 46 4.27 9.13 -8.02
C GLN A 46 4.20 10.63 -8.35
N GLY A 47 4.40 11.46 -7.33
CA GLY A 47 4.35 12.93 -7.45
C GLY A 47 2.96 13.55 -7.27
N GLU A 48 1.89 12.75 -7.26
CA GLU A 48 0.54 13.24 -6.97
C GLU A 48 0.39 13.64 -5.49
N LEU A 49 -0.52 14.56 -5.21
CA LEU A 49 -0.93 14.86 -3.83
C LEU A 49 -1.85 13.73 -3.33
N GLY A 50 -1.69 13.34 -2.07
CA GLY A 50 -2.51 12.30 -1.45
C GLY A 50 -2.79 12.60 0.00
N ASP A 51 -4.07 12.61 0.38
CA ASP A 51 -4.56 12.81 1.74
C ASP A 51 -5.23 11.55 2.32
N SER A 52 -5.07 10.43 1.61
CA SER A 52 -5.76 9.17 1.86
C SER A 52 -4.79 8.00 1.75
N LEU A 53 -5.01 6.97 2.56
CA LEU A 53 -4.37 5.66 2.43
C LEU A 53 -5.36 4.65 1.85
N PHE A 54 -4.85 3.49 1.46
CA PHE A 54 -5.63 2.41 0.89
C PHE A 54 -5.35 1.10 1.62
N LEU A 55 -6.40 0.31 1.83
CA LEU A 55 -6.32 -1.06 2.32
C LEU A 55 -6.71 -2.01 1.18
N VAL A 56 -5.85 -2.97 0.86
CA VAL A 56 -6.18 -4.01 -0.12
C VAL A 56 -7.16 -4.99 0.52
N LEU A 57 -8.41 -5.01 0.03
CA LEU A 57 -9.44 -5.92 0.50
C LEU A 57 -9.46 -7.24 -0.28
N GLN A 58 -9.08 -7.18 -1.55
CA GLN A 58 -8.99 -8.33 -2.44
C GLN A 58 -8.03 -8.04 -3.61
N GLY A 59 -7.29 -9.06 -4.05
CA GLY A 59 -6.37 -8.98 -5.18
C GLY A 59 -4.98 -8.50 -4.78
N GLN A 60 -4.23 -7.95 -5.76
CA GLN A 60 -2.85 -7.50 -5.58
C GLN A 60 -2.58 -6.17 -6.27
N VAL A 61 -1.87 -5.28 -5.57
CA VAL A 61 -1.41 -3.98 -6.08
C VAL A 61 0.12 -4.00 -6.17
N GLY A 62 0.66 -3.68 -7.34
CA GLY A 62 2.09 -3.47 -7.53
C GLY A 62 2.49 -2.03 -7.22
N LEU A 63 3.60 -1.86 -6.51
CA LEU A 63 4.24 -0.56 -6.30
C LEU A 63 5.40 -0.40 -7.26
N TYR A 64 5.47 0.78 -7.87
CA TYR A 64 6.48 1.11 -8.87
C TYR A 64 7.09 2.48 -8.56
N ARG A 65 8.40 2.64 -8.77
CA ARG A 65 9.08 3.92 -8.59
C ARG A 65 9.78 4.32 -9.86
N LEU A 66 9.54 5.56 -10.29
CA LEU A 66 10.33 6.22 -11.30
C LEU A 66 11.62 6.72 -10.65
N GLY A 67 12.76 6.29 -11.18
CA GLY A 67 14.07 6.73 -10.73
C GLY A 67 15.02 6.96 -11.91
N ASP A 68 15.97 7.87 -11.71
CA ASP A 68 17.10 8.06 -12.61
C ASP A 68 18.07 6.87 -12.48
N ILE A 69 18.56 6.35 -13.60
CA ILE A 69 19.73 5.49 -13.60
C ILE A 69 20.94 6.43 -13.51
N ASN A 70 21.65 6.41 -12.38
CA ASN A 70 23.00 6.95 -12.33
C ASN A 70 23.89 6.03 -13.19
N THR A 71 24.02 6.34 -14.48
CA THR A 71 25.07 5.73 -15.29
C THR A 71 26.40 6.25 -14.76
N VAL A 72 27.11 5.36 -14.06
CA VAL A 72 28.53 5.54 -13.78
C VAL A 72 29.24 5.64 -15.14
N GLU A 73 30.15 6.62 -15.22
CA GLU A 73 31.09 6.90 -16.34
C GLU A 73 30.54 7.56 -17.63
N GLY A 74 30.55 8.89 -17.60
CA GLY A 74 31.16 9.69 -18.67
C GLY A 74 30.43 9.81 -20.01
N ARG A 75 29.24 9.24 -20.18
CA ARG A 75 28.41 9.46 -21.38
C ARG A 75 27.04 9.99 -20.97
N VAL A 76 26.63 11.07 -21.65
CA VAL A 76 25.32 11.71 -21.49
C VAL A 76 24.24 10.69 -21.88
N SER A 77 23.81 9.88 -20.92
CA SER A 77 22.64 9.04 -21.08
C SER A 77 21.44 9.97 -20.95
N LEU A 78 20.71 10.16 -22.05
CA LEU A 78 19.36 10.70 -22.03
C LEU A 78 18.65 10.07 -20.82
N LYS A 79 18.25 10.87 -19.84
CA LYS A 79 17.60 10.43 -18.59
C LYS A 79 16.37 9.60 -18.95
N LYS A 80 16.55 8.30 -19.13
CA LYS A 80 15.46 7.37 -19.40
C LYS A 80 14.92 7.03 -18.03
N GLU A 81 13.86 7.71 -17.62
CA GLU A 81 13.13 7.33 -16.42
C GLU A 81 12.66 5.88 -16.62
N VAL A 82 13.27 4.95 -15.89
CA VAL A 82 12.85 3.55 -15.90
C VAL A 82 11.98 3.33 -14.68
N GLU A 83 10.77 2.86 -14.94
CA GLU A 83 9.86 2.43 -13.88
C GLU A 83 10.38 1.12 -13.29
N LYS A 84 10.77 1.15 -12.01
CA LYS A 84 11.21 -0.04 -11.27
C LYS A 84 10.06 -0.58 -10.44
N HIS A 85 9.74 -1.86 -10.64
CA HIS A 85 8.83 -2.58 -9.74
C HIS A 85 9.51 -2.78 -8.38
N ILE A 86 8.83 -2.38 -7.30
CA ILE A 86 9.34 -2.52 -5.94
C ILE A 86 8.82 -3.82 -5.33
N THR A 87 7.50 -3.98 -5.30
CA THR A 87 6.85 -5.11 -4.63
C THR A 87 5.38 -5.24 -5.02
N ASN A 88 4.78 -6.39 -4.71
CA ASN A 88 3.35 -6.64 -4.84
C ASN A 88 2.71 -6.78 -3.46
N LEU A 89 1.74 -5.91 -3.18
CA LEU A 89 0.95 -5.89 -1.96
C LEU A 89 -0.25 -6.81 -2.10
N LYS A 90 -0.46 -7.69 -1.12
CA LYS A 90 -1.57 -8.65 -1.07
C LYS A 90 -2.73 -8.11 -0.23
N SER A 91 -3.84 -8.86 -0.16
CA SER A 91 -4.96 -8.54 0.73
C SER A 91 -4.52 -8.38 2.19
N GLY A 92 -5.14 -7.44 2.91
CA GLY A 92 -4.82 -7.06 4.28
C GLY A 92 -3.74 -5.99 4.42
N VAL A 93 -3.04 -5.65 3.34
CA VAL A 93 -1.93 -4.70 3.36
C VAL A 93 -2.43 -3.26 3.17
N ILE A 94 -1.92 -2.36 4.00
CA ILE A 94 -2.10 -0.91 3.85
C ILE A 94 -1.01 -0.30 2.97
N PHE A 95 -1.35 0.68 2.15
CA PHE A 95 -0.38 1.45 1.40
C PHE A 95 -0.83 2.88 1.13
N GLY A 96 0.14 3.72 0.73
CA GLY A 96 -0.08 5.15 0.50
C GLY A 96 -0.18 5.99 1.78
N GLU A 97 0.13 5.37 2.91
CA GLU A 97 0.17 5.96 4.25
C GLU A 97 1.24 7.04 4.39
N VAL A 98 2.39 6.90 3.71
CA VAL A 98 3.46 7.92 3.72
C VAL A 98 2.91 9.29 3.36
N SER A 99 2.23 9.40 2.21
CA SER A 99 1.70 10.69 1.73
C SER A 99 0.66 11.28 2.69
N MET A 100 -0.20 10.43 3.26
CA MET A 100 -1.21 10.86 4.22
C MET A 100 -0.60 11.33 5.55
N LEU A 101 0.42 10.63 6.06
CA LEU A 101 1.03 10.88 7.37
C LEU A 101 2.05 12.02 7.34
N THR A 102 2.85 12.13 6.27
CA THR A 102 3.91 13.15 6.15
C THR A 102 3.47 14.40 5.39
N ASN A 103 2.25 14.41 4.82
CA ASN A 103 1.76 15.43 3.90
C ASN A 103 2.66 15.65 2.66
N CYS A 104 3.55 14.70 2.36
CA CYS A 104 4.34 14.71 1.13
C CYS A 104 3.54 14.17 -0.05
N LYS A 105 4.01 14.43 -1.27
CA LYS A 105 3.52 13.79 -2.50
C LYS A 105 3.70 12.27 -2.44
N ARG A 106 2.90 11.52 -3.22
CA ARG A 106 3.05 10.08 -3.43
C ARG A 106 4.49 9.77 -3.86
N ASN A 107 5.16 8.90 -3.12
CA ASN A 107 6.55 8.51 -3.34
C ASN A 107 6.71 7.41 -4.40
N VAL A 108 5.63 6.73 -4.75
CA VAL A 108 5.55 5.63 -5.70
C VAL A 108 4.26 5.72 -6.52
N THR A 109 4.21 5.00 -7.64
CA THR A 109 3.00 4.72 -8.42
C THR A 109 2.42 3.38 -7.95
N ALA A 110 1.13 3.36 -7.65
CA ALA A 110 0.40 2.13 -7.34
C ALA A 110 -0.43 1.69 -8.55
N ARG A 111 -0.22 0.47 -9.02
CA ARG A 111 -0.90 -0.10 -10.20
C ARG A 111 -1.44 -1.49 -9.89
N VAL A 112 -2.64 -1.81 -10.35
CA VAL A 112 -3.23 -3.14 -10.16
C VAL A 112 -2.40 -4.22 -10.86
N PHE A 113 -2.01 -5.23 -10.10
CA PHE A 113 -1.21 -6.36 -10.58
C PHE A 113 -2.06 -7.58 -10.94
N SER A 114 -3.10 -7.89 -10.14
CA SER A 114 -4.04 -8.99 -10.40
C SER A 114 -5.10 -8.64 -11.45
N LYS A 115 -5.96 -9.60 -11.81
CA LYS A 115 -7.07 -9.39 -12.78
C LYS A 115 -8.02 -8.26 -12.34
N GLU A 116 -8.32 -8.23 -11.04
CA GLU A 116 -9.14 -7.22 -10.38
C GLU A 116 -8.64 -7.02 -8.95
N VAL A 117 -8.93 -5.84 -8.40
CA VAL A 117 -8.66 -5.47 -7.02
C VAL A 117 -9.85 -4.73 -6.45
N VAL A 118 -10.10 -4.96 -5.16
CA VAL A 118 -11.00 -4.14 -4.34
C VAL A 118 -10.15 -3.44 -3.29
N LEU A 119 -10.23 -2.11 -3.26
CA LEU A 119 -9.57 -1.26 -2.27
C LEU A 119 -10.59 -0.58 -1.38
N MET A 120 -10.19 -0.36 -0.14
CA MET A 120 -10.84 0.61 0.72
C MET A 120 -9.96 1.85 0.85
N LYS A 121 -10.45 2.97 0.35
CA LYS A 121 -9.83 4.29 0.49
C LYS A 121 -10.25 4.92 1.82
N ILE A 122 -9.25 5.24 2.63
CA ILE A 122 -9.42 5.79 3.97
C ILE A 122 -8.79 7.18 3.97
N SER A 123 -9.63 8.20 4.01
CA SER A 123 -9.20 9.60 4.11
C SER A 123 -9.12 10.03 5.57
N LYS A 124 -8.40 11.13 5.84
CA LYS A 124 -8.40 11.78 7.16
C LYS A 124 -9.82 12.08 7.64
N LYS A 125 -10.66 12.62 6.76
CA LYS A 125 -12.08 12.91 7.05
C LYS A 125 -12.88 11.67 7.49
N LEU A 126 -12.61 10.51 6.89
CA LEU A 126 -13.27 9.27 7.30
C LEU A 126 -12.86 8.90 8.73
N ILE A 127 -11.55 8.96 9.03
CA ILE A 127 -11.02 8.67 10.37
C ILE A 127 -11.62 9.64 11.40
N ASP A 128 -11.64 10.94 11.08
CA ASP A 128 -12.17 11.99 11.94
C ASP A 128 -13.68 11.83 12.22
N SER A 129 -14.43 11.22 11.29
CA SER A 129 -15.86 10.93 11.45
C SER A 129 -16.17 9.76 12.39
N LEU A 130 -15.17 8.93 12.70
CA LEU A 130 -15.32 7.80 13.62
C LEU A 130 -15.36 8.30 15.07
N ASN A 131 -15.96 7.51 15.97
CA ASN A 131 -15.88 7.81 17.39
C ASN A 131 -14.45 7.58 17.92
N HIS A 132 -14.13 8.17 19.06
CA HIS A 132 -12.77 8.16 19.62
C HIS A 132 -12.20 6.74 19.85
N LEU A 133 -13.02 5.80 20.33
CA LEU A 133 -12.59 4.41 20.56
C LEU A 133 -12.22 3.71 19.25
N THR A 134 -13.03 3.92 18.20
CA THR A 134 -12.77 3.35 16.87
C THR A 134 -11.54 3.99 16.21
N GLN A 135 -11.30 5.29 16.42
CA GLN A 135 -10.07 5.95 15.98
C GLN A 135 -8.84 5.34 16.65
N ILE A 136 -8.87 5.12 17.97
CA ILE A 136 -7.76 4.49 18.71
C ILE A 136 -7.45 3.10 18.14
N LYS A 137 -8.49 2.28 17.89
CA LYS A 137 -8.33 0.95 17.27
C LYS A 137 -7.73 1.05 15.88
N PHE A 138 -8.20 2.00 15.07
CA PHE A 138 -7.66 2.26 13.74
C PHE A 138 -6.17 2.62 13.77
N HIS A 139 -5.79 3.57 14.63
CA HIS A 139 -4.38 3.96 14.77
C HIS A 139 -3.51 2.81 15.25
N ARG A 140 -4.00 1.98 16.19
CA ARG A 140 -3.29 0.78 16.63
C ARG A 140 -3.07 -0.22 15.49
N GLN A 141 -4.09 -0.47 14.68
CA GLN A 141 -3.97 -1.38 13.53
C GLN A 141 -3.06 -0.82 12.44
N LEU A 142 -3.08 0.50 12.21
CA LEU A 142 -2.15 1.17 11.31
C LEU A 142 -0.70 1.01 11.79
N LEU A 143 -0.44 1.23 13.09
CA LEU A 143 0.89 1.06 13.68
C LEU A 143 1.39 -0.39 13.58
N LEU A 144 0.53 -1.37 13.83
CA LEU A 144 0.86 -2.79 13.67
C LEU A 144 1.19 -3.12 12.21
N SER A 145 0.39 -2.65 11.26
CA SER A 145 0.66 -2.85 9.83
C SER A 145 1.99 -2.22 9.41
N LEU A 146 2.31 -1.02 9.92
CA LEU A 146 3.59 -0.35 9.65
C LEU A 146 4.78 -1.12 10.23
N ALA A 147 4.66 -1.65 11.45
CA ALA A 147 5.70 -2.46 12.07
C ALA A 147 5.98 -3.73 11.25
N ILE A 148 4.92 -4.41 10.80
CA ILE A 148 5.04 -5.62 9.94
C ILE A 148 5.69 -5.27 8.60
N HIS A 149 5.35 -4.14 7.98
CA HIS A 149 6.00 -3.72 6.74
C HIS A 149 7.49 -3.41 6.92
N LEU A 150 7.84 -2.73 8.01
CA LEU A 150 9.23 -2.42 8.32
C LEU A 150 10.03 -3.70 8.53
N ASP A 151 9.49 -4.66 9.27
CA ASP A 151 10.12 -5.96 9.51
C ASP A 151 10.33 -6.73 8.20
N ASN A 152 9.28 -6.85 7.38
CA ASN A 152 9.36 -7.50 6.07
C ASN A 152 10.39 -6.85 5.14
N MET A 153 10.46 -5.52 5.12
CA MET A 153 11.43 -4.78 4.32
C MET A 153 12.86 -5.00 4.83
N ASN A 154 13.05 -5.05 6.15
CA ASN A 154 14.34 -5.34 6.75
C ASN A 154 14.80 -6.77 6.43
N SER A 155 13.92 -7.77 6.50
CA SER A 155 14.24 -9.15 6.11
C SER A 155 14.67 -9.23 4.65
N GLN A 156 13.91 -8.63 3.73
CA GLN A 156 14.26 -8.60 2.31
C GLN A 156 15.62 -7.92 2.05
N PHE A 157 15.93 -6.86 2.80
CA PHE A 157 17.21 -6.18 2.69
C PHE A 157 18.38 -7.05 3.18
N ILE A 158 18.19 -7.78 4.27
CA ILE A 158 19.20 -8.71 4.81
C ILE A 158 19.48 -9.83 3.81
N ASP A 159 18.43 -10.44 3.26
CA ASP A 159 18.56 -11.53 2.28
C ASP A 159 19.31 -11.06 1.03
N LEU A 160 18.92 -9.90 0.48
CA LEU A 160 19.58 -9.32 -0.69
C LEU A 160 21.06 -8.99 -0.43
N LYS A 161 21.37 -8.48 0.77
CA LYS A 161 22.76 -8.20 1.16
C LYS A 161 23.59 -9.48 1.25
N TYR A 162 23.01 -10.54 1.82
CA TYR A 162 23.68 -11.84 1.91
C TYR A 162 23.95 -12.44 0.53
N GLU A 163 22.96 -12.43 -0.37
CA GLU A 163 23.13 -12.87 -1.77
C GLU A 163 24.21 -12.09 -2.51
N TYR A 164 24.26 -10.77 -2.33
CA TYR A 164 25.29 -9.92 -2.93
C TYR A 164 26.69 -10.26 -2.39
N ASP A 165 26.84 -10.43 -1.07
CA ASP A 165 28.12 -10.77 -0.46
C ASP A 165 28.63 -12.15 -0.94
N GLU A 166 27.75 -13.14 -1.10
CA GLU A 166 28.09 -14.46 -1.67
C GLU A 166 28.44 -14.39 -3.17
N TYR A 167 27.74 -13.56 -3.94
CA TYR A 167 28.07 -13.31 -5.35
C TYR A 167 29.47 -12.71 -5.50
N VAL A 168 29.81 -11.71 -4.68
CA VAL A 168 31.14 -11.07 -4.70
C VAL A 168 32.23 -12.07 -4.32
N LYS A 169 32.02 -12.90 -3.29
CA LYS A 169 33.00 -13.92 -2.88
C LYS A 169 33.23 -15.00 -3.95
N SER A 170 32.19 -15.41 -4.67
CA SER A 170 32.28 -16.46 -5.69
C SER A 170 32.94 -16.00 -7.00
N HIS A 171 33.07 -14.68 -7.19
CA HIS A 171 33.68 -14.06 -8.38
C HIS A 171 34.92 -13.22 -8.03
N SER A 172 35.49 -13.41 -6.83
CA SER A 172 36.79 -12.89 -6.39
C SER A 172 37.81 -14.03 -6.35
#